data_AF-A0A7R9WSB3-F1
#
_entry.id   AF-A0A7R9WSB3-F1
#
_cell.length_a   1.000
_cell.length_b   1.000
_cell.length_c   1.000
_cell.angle_alpha   90.00
_cell.angle_beta   90.00
_cell.angle_gamma   90.00
#
_symmetry.space_group_name_H-M   'P 1'
#
loop_
_entity.id
_entity.type
_entity.pdbx_description
1 polymer ?
#
loop_
_entity_poly.entity_id
_entity_poly.type
_entity_poly.pdbx_seq_one_letter_code
_entity_poly.pdbx_strand_id
1 'polypeptide(L)'
;DFFDFGPHAVDGVKFDAMFDRGSLVAIDPSMRDKYLEVMTKVVAPGARILLCAMERQSATDLEATKKGPPFSISEAMVREMYGALDWVESIALLESEDTFVDNPDRKERYAGLDSLWEHIFVIQAKK
;
A
#
# COMPACT_ATOMS: atom_id res chain seq x y z
N ASP A 1 -11.08 6.38 16.62
CA ASP A 1 -9.81 6.37 15.87
C ASP A 1 -9.99 5.42 14.68
N PHE A 2 -9.43 5.69 13.50
CA PHE A 2 -9.58 4.82 12.31
C PHE A 2 -9.15 3.38 12.58
N PHE A 3 -8.14 3.20 13.45
CA PHE A 3 -7.63 1.88 13.84
C PHE A 3 -8.37 1.28 15.04
N ASP A 4 -9.22 2.07 15.70
CA ASP A 4 -10.05 1.65 16.83
C ASP A 4 -11.41 1.20 16.29
N PHE A 5 -11.39 0.05 15.62
CA PHE A 5 -12.60 -0.69 15.36
C PHE A 5 -13.15 -1.09 16.73
N GLY A 6 -14.26 -0.46 17.16
CA GLY A 6 -14.90 -0.83 18.42
C GLY A 6 -15.13 -2.35 18.50
N PRO A 7 -15.30 -2.92 19.70
CA PRO A 7 -15.18 -4.37 20.00
C PRO A 7 -16.16 -5.29 19.24
N HIS A 8 -16.96 -4.77 18.31
CA HIS A 8 -17.92 -5.51 17.50
C HIS A 8 -17.82 -5.25 15.99
N ALA A 9 -16.95 -4.34 15.54
CA ALA A 9 -16.95 -3.93 14.13
C ALA A 9 -16.28 -4.97 13.19
N VAL A 10 -15.32 -5.75 13.70
CA VAL A 10 -14.59 -6.77 12.94
C VAL A 10 -14.36 -8.07 13.72
N ASP A 11 -14.92 -8.20 14.93
CA ASP A 11 -14.71 -9.37 15.78
C ASP A 11 -15.24 -10.64 15.10
N GLY A 12 -14.31 -11.55 14.78
CA GLY A 12 -14.58 -12.82 14.10
C GLY A 12 -14.84 -12.72 12.60
N VAL A 13 -14.94 -11.51 12.03
CA VAL A 13 -15.13 -11.32 10.59
C VAL A 13 -13.77 -11.31 9.91
N LYS A 14 -13.59 -12.27 8.99
CA LYS A 14 -12.41 -12.34 8.13
C LYS A 14 -12.83 -12.24 6.66
N PHE A 15 -12.00 -11.60 5.86
CA PHE A 15 -12.25 -11.36 4.45
C PHE A 15 -11.38 -12.28 3.59
N ASP A 16 -12.00 -12.97 2.64
CA ASP A 16 -11.31 -13.81 1.65
C ASP A 16 -10.62 -13.00 0.54
N ALA A 17 -11.05 -11.75 0.34
CA ALA A 17 -10.48 -10.87 -0.66
C ALA A 17 -10.49 -9.40 -0.22
N MET A 18 -9.46 -8.64 -0.59
CA MET A 18 -9.37 -7.21 -0.33
C MET A 18 -8.80 -6.46 -1.54
N PHE A 19 -9.29 -5.25 -1.77
CA PHE A 19 -8.73 -4.31 -2.74
C PHE A 19 -8.25 -3.06 -1.99
N ASP A 20 -6.94 -2.92 -1.84
CA ASP A 20 -6.29 -1.83 -1.10
C ASP A 20 -5.70 -0.83 -2.09
N ARG A 21 -6.53 0.15 -2.48
CA ARG A 21 -6.15 1.21 -3.43
C ARG A 21 -6.53 2.56 -2.84
N GLY A 22 -5.53 3.42 -2.66
CA GLY A 22 -5.73 4.71 -1.97
C GLY A 22 -5.96 4.58 -0.47
N SER A 23 -5.69 3.41 0.13
CA SER A 23 -5.82 3.16 1.56
C SER A 23 -4.44 3.12 2.22
N LEU A 24 -3.61 2.08 2.06
CA LEU A 24 -2.28 2.02 2.72
C LEU A 24 -1.39 3.23 2.37
N VAL A 25 -1.42 3.68 1.11
CA VAL A 25 -0.69 4.89 0.65
C VAL A 25 -1.22 6.19 1.27
N ALA A 26 -2.44 6.21 1.82
CA ALA A 26 -3.00 7.36 2.50
C ALA A 26 -2.67 7.38 4.00
N ILE A 27 -2.23 6.25 4.57
CA ILE A 27 -1.84 6.15 5.97
C ILE A 27 -0.50 6.85 6.20
N ASP A 28 -0.46 7.72 7.21
CA ASP A 28 0.78 8.36 7.67
C ASP A 28 1.86 7.29 7.93
N PRO A 29 3.11 7.48 7.48
CA PRO A 29 4.17 6.50 7.66
C PRO A 29 4.32 6.00 9.11
N SER A 30 4.10 6.86 10.10
CA SER A 30 4.20 6.50 11.53
C SER A 30 3.09 5.57 12.04
N MET A 31 2.01 5.39 11.26
CA MET A 31 0.86 4.57 11.63
C MET A 31 0.74 3.27 10.81
N ARG A 32 1.69 2.99 9.92
CA ARG A 32 1.62 1.81 9.03
C ARG A 32 1.67 0.49 9.79
N ASP A 33 2.41 0.42 10.88
CA ASP A 33 2.43 -0.80 11.72
C ASP A 33 1.03 -1.12 12.26
N LYS A 34 0.29 -0.10 12.73
CA LYS A 34 -1.10 -0.26 13.17
C LYS A 34 -2.02 -0.69 12.03
N TYR A 35 -1.79 -0.20 10.82
CA TYR A 35 -2.52 -0.66 9.64
C TYR A 35 -2.29 -2.16 9.39
N LEU A 36 -1.04 -2.61 9.40
CA LEU A 36 -0.68 -4.03 9.20
C LEU A 36 -1.19 -4.93 10.32
N GLU A 37 -1.24 -4.43 11.56
CA GLU A 37 -1.89 -5.13 12.68
C GLU A 37 -3.38 -5.34 12.44
N VAL A 38 -4.09 -4.35 11.88
CA VAL A 38 -5.49 -4.52 11.47
C VAL A 38 -5.61 -5.56 10.36
N MET A 39 -4.77 -5.48 9.32
CA MET A 39 -4.77 -6.45 8.21
C MET A 39 -4.60 -7.88 8.74
N THR A 40 -3.70 -8.08 9.70
CA THR A 40 -3.46 -9.38 10.34
C THR A 40 -4.69 -9.95 11.04
N LYS A 41 -5.56 -9.10 11.59
CA LYS A 41 -6.79 -9.52 12.28
C LYS A 41 -7.91 -9.90 11.30
N VAL A 42 -8.01 -9.19 10.18
CA VAL A 42 -9.18 -9.25 9.28
C VAL A 42 -8.96 -10.11 8.03
N VAL A 43 -7.72 -10.50 7.72
CA VAL A 43 -7.43 -11.37 6.56
C VAL A 43 -7.73 -12.84 6.89
N ALA A 44 -8.53 -13.51 6.05
CA ALA A 44 -8.82 -14.94 6.18
C ALA A 44 -7.64 -15.81 5.71
N PRO A 45 -7.48 -17.03 6.26
CA PRO A 45 -6.57 -18.01 5.65
C PRO A 45 -6.93 -18.24 4.18
N GLY A 46 -5.93 -18.27 3.30
CA GLY A 46 -6.11 -18.42 1.85
C GLY A 46 -6.61 -17.16 1.13
N ALA A 47 -6.82 -16.05 1.83
CA ALA A 47 -7.29 -14.81 1.23
C ALA A 47 -6.31 -14.18 0.23
N ARG A 48 -6.83 -13.26 -0.60
CA ARG A 48 -6.05 -12.49 -1.58
C ARG A 48 -6.24 -11.00 -1.42
N ILE A 49 -5.14 -10.25 -1.48
CA ILE A 49 -5.17 -8.79 -1.45
C ILE A 49 -4.61 -8.28 -2.77
N LEU A 50 -5.36 -7.43 -3.45
CA LEU A 50 -4.88 -6.63 -4.56
C LEU A 50 -4.49 -5.25 -4.00
N LEU A 51 -3.18 -4.98 -3.92
CA LEU A 51 -2.62 -3.76 -3.35
C LEU A 51 -2.12 -2.84 -4.47
N CYS A 52 -2.54 -1.58 -4.46
CA CYS A 52 -2.00 -0.51 -5.31
C CYS A 52 -1.12 0.41 -4.45
N ALA A 53 0.20 0.32 -4.62
CA ALA A 53 1.17 1.21 -4.00
C ALA A 53 1.59 2.32 -4.97
N MET A 54 2.02 3.47 -4.42
CA MET A 54 2.47 4.63 -5.19
C MET A 54 3.87 4.99 -4.76
N GLU A 55 4.82 5.04 -5.69
CA GLU A 55 6.21 5.43 -5.41
C GLU A 55 6.54 6.77 -6.07
N ARG A 56 6.90 7.74 -5.23
CA ARG A 56 7.34 9.07 -5.65
C ARG A 56 8.85 9.07 -5.80
N GLN A 57 9.37 9.43 -6.98
CA GLN A 57 10.80 9.53 -7.22
C GLN A 57 11.18 10.93 -7.70
N SER A 58 12.30 11.43 -7.18
CA SER A 58 12.93 12.67 -7.62
C SER A 58 14.41 12.59 -7.30
N ALA A 59 15.26 12.90 -8.27
CA ALA A 59 16.69 13.01 -8.08
C ALA A 59 17.11 14.41 -7.57
N THR A 60 16.24 15.41 -7.69
CA THR A 60 16.59 16.83 -7.45
C THR A 60 15.83 17.45 -6.28
N ASP A 61 14.62 16.99 -5.97
CA ASP A 61 13.80 17.44 -4.84
C ASP A 61 13.37 16.24 -3.99
N LEU A 62 14.25 15.84 -3.08
CA LEU A 62 14.00 14.74 -2.14
C LEU A 62 12.88 15.04 -1.14
N GLU A 63 12.54 16.31 -0.91
CA GLU A 63 11.42 16.65 -0.03
C GLU A 63 10.07 16.41 -0.73
N ALA A 64 9.99 16.56 -2.06
CA ALA A 64 8.81 16.20 -2.82
C ALA A 64 8.43 14.71 -2.72
N THR A 65 9.41 13.81 -2.52
CA THR A 65 9.17 12.36 -2.38
C THR A 65 8.53 12.00 -1.04
N LYS A 66 8.72 12.84 0.00
CA LYS A 66 8.16 12.65 1.34
C LYS A 66 6.73 13.18 1.48
N LYS A 67 6.27 14.02 0.54
CA LYS A 67 4.92 14.59 0.55
C LYS A 67 3.86 13.49 0.42
N GLY A 68 2.69 13.72 0.99
CA GLY A 68 1.53 12.84 0.86
C GLY A 68 0.25 13.49 1.40
N PRO A 69 -0.90 12.80 1.30
CA PRO A 69 -1.10 11.55 0.56
C PRO A 69 -1.21 11.73 -0.98
N PRO A 70 -1.00 10.69 -1.79
CA PRO A 70 -0.46 9.38 -1.39
C PRO A 70 1.00 9.53 -0.95
N PHE A 71 1.35 8.94 0.19
CA PHE A 71 2.73 8.81 0.66
C PHE A 71 3.46 7.76 -0.17
N SER A 72 4.77 7.97 -0.39
CA SER A 72 5.59 7.04 -1.16
C SER A 72 5.68 5.67 -0.47
N ILE A 73 5.51 4.60 -1.24
CA ILE A 73 5.74 3.21 -0.89
C ILE A 73 6.36 2.53 -2.12
N SER A 74 7.63 2.18 -2.04
CA SER A 74 8.31 1.43 -3.10
C SER A 74 7.94 -0.04 -3.07
N GLU A 75 8.24 -0.74 -4.16
CA GLU A 75 8.11 -2.20 -4.21
C GLU A 75 8.88 -2.88 -3.05
N ALA A 76 10.11 -2.43 -2.77
CA ALA A 76 10.93 -2.99 -1.69
C ALA A 76 10.23 -2.84 -0.33
N MET A 77 9.60 -1.69 -0.07
CA MET A 77 8.85 -1.47 1.17
C MET A 77 7.63 -2.37 1.27
N VAL A 78 6.90 -2.62 0.17
CA VAL A 78 5.78 -3.59 0.17
C VAL A 78 6.30 -4.98 0.56
N ARG A 79 7.40 -5.41 -0.06
CA ARG A 79 8.01 -6.71 0.23
C ARG A 79 8.52 -6.82 1.67
N GLU A 80 9.10 -5.77 2.21
CA GLU A 80 9.55 -5.71 3.60
C GLU A 80 8.36 -5.79 4.58
N MET A 81 7.39 -4.89 4.43
CA MET A 81 6.23 -4.80 5.33
C MET A 81 5.39 -6.07 5.33
N TYR A 82 4.96 -6.55 4.16
CA TYR A 82 4.11 -7.74 4.07
C TYR A 82 4.91 -9.03 4.19
N GLY A 83 6.17 -9.07 3.75
CA GLY A 83 7.02 -10.26 3.87
C GLY A 83 7.41 -10.60 5.30
N ALA A 84 7.36 -9.61 6.21
CA ALA A 84 7.54 -9.81 7.64
C ALA A 84 6.30 -10.42 8.34
N LEU A 85 5.14 -10.51 7.67
CA LEU A 85 3.91 -11.01 8.28
C LEU A 85 3.80 -12.53 8.10
N ASP A 86 3.67 -13.25 9.21
CA ASP A 86 3.65 -14.72 9.23
C ASP A 86 2.50 -15.34 8.41
N TRP A 87 1.41 -14.63 8.19
CA TRP A 87 0.26 -15.12 7.42
C TRP A 87 0.45 -14.98 5.91
N VAL A 88 1.44 -14.21 5.44
CA VAL A 88 1.70 -14.01 4.00
C VAL A 88 2.45 -15.22 3.44
N GLU A 89 1.91 -15.79 2.36
CA GLU A 89 2.51 -16.88 1.61
C GLU A 89 3.38 -16.38 0.47
N SER A 90 2.89 -15.40 -0.30
CA SER A 90 3.63 -14.83 -1.43
C SER A 90 3.20 -13.41 -1.75
N ILE A 91 4.11 -12.66 -2.38
CA ILE A 91 3.92 -11.29 -2.86
C ILE A 91 4.38 -11.24 -4.31
N ALA A 92 3.43 -11.14 -5.23
CA ALA A 92 3.68 -11.04 -6.68
C ALA A 92 3.39 -9.62 -7.16
N LEU A 93 4.36 -9.00 -7.84
CA LEU A 93 4.12 -7.78 -8.61
C LEU A 93 3.43 -8.18 -9.91
N LEU A 94 2.26 -7.63 -10.17
CA LEU A 94 1.52 -7.85 -11.42
C LEU A 94 1.87 -6.81 -12.47
N GLU A 95 1.94 -5.55 -12.05
CA GLU A 95 2.09 -4.40 -12.94
C GLU A 95 2.83 -3.28 -12.22
N SER A 96 3.63 -2.53 -12.97
CA SER A 96 4.39 -1.38 -12.50
C SER A 96 4.54 -0.40 -13.65
N GLU A 97 4.02 0.81 -13.48
CA GLU A 97 4.00 1.82 -14.53
C GLU A 97 4.26 3.22 -13.97
N ASP A 98 4.94 4.07 -14.75
CA ASP A 98 5.09 5.48 -14.43
C ASP A 98 3.85 6.25 -14.91
N THR A 99 3.02 6.67 -13.98
CA THR A 99 1.73 7.33 -14.25
C THR A 99 1.87 8.69 -14.94
N PHE A 100 3.07 9.27 -14.96
CA PHE A 100 3.35 10.49 -15.74
C PHE A 100 3.51 10.22 -17.23
N VAL A 101 3.83 8.99 -17.65
CA VAL A 101 3.90 8.62 -19.06
C VAL A 101 2.50 8.60 -19.66
N ASP A 102 1.54 7.98 -18.97
CA ASP A 102 0.17 7.86 -19.45
C ASP A 102 -0.67 9.11 -19.19
N ASN A 103 -0.34 9.87 -18.15
CA ASN A 103 -1.03 11.11 -17.81
C ASN A 103 -0.05 12.21 -17.36
N PRO A 104 0.59 12.90 -18.33
CA PRO A 104 1.57 13.95 -18.05
C PRO A 104 1.04 15.10 -17.20
N ASP A 105 -0.25 15.44 -17.32
CA ASP A 105 -0.89 16.54 -16.58
C ASP A 105 -0.84 16.32 -15.06
N ARG A 106 -0.67 15.07 -14.60
CA ARG A 106 -0.46 14.77 -13.18
C ARG A 106 0.76 15.50 -12.59
N LYS A 107 1.77 15.85 -13.39
CA LYS A 107 2.95 16.61 -12.92
C LYS A 107 2.57 17.92 -12.24
N GLU A 108 1.46 18.55 -12.63
CA GLU A 108 0.96 19.77 -11.99
C GLU A 108 0.59 19.54 -10.52
N ARG A 109 -0.03 18.40 -10.22
CA ARG A 109 -0.40 18.01 -8.84
C ARG A 109 0.79 17.53 -8.02
N TYR A 110 1.83 17.02 -8.67
CA TYR A 110 2.99 16.39 -8.04
C TYR A 110 4.30 17.12 -8.38
N ALA A 111 4.27 18.45 -8.29
CA ALA A 111 5.43 19.29 -8.58
C ALA A 111 6.67 18.89 -7.76
N GLY A 112 7.82 18.82 -8.43
CA GLY A 112 9.11 18.40 -7.89
C GLY A 112 9.41 16.90 -8.05
N LEU A 113 8.46 16.09 -8.54
CA LEU A 113 8.72 14.69 -8.88
C LEU A 113 9.19 14.53 -10.32
N ASP A 114 10.12 13.59 -10.53
CA ASP A 114 10.58 13.18 -11.85
C ASP A 114 9.67 12.11 -12.45
N SER A 115 9.20 11.19 -11.60
CA SER A 115 8.27 10.11 -11.93
C SER A 115 7.33 9.78 -10.76
N LEU A 116 6.20 9.16 -11.08
CA LEU A 116 5.22 8.71 -10.11
C LEU A 116 4.74 7.31 -10.50
N TRP A 117 5.35 6.29 -9.89
CA TRP A 117 5.08 4.90 -10.21
C TRP A 117 3.86 4.38 -9.45
N GLU A 118 2.98 3.66 -10.13
CA GLU A 118 1.94 2.84 -9.52
C GLU A 118 2.38 1.37 -9.62
N HIS A 119 2.42 0.69 -8.49
CA HIS A 119 2.80 -0.73 -8.38
C HIS A 119 1.59 -1.53 -7.91
N ILE A 120 1.20 -2.54 -8.69
CA ILE A 120 0.07 -3.41 -8.38
C ILE A 120 0.60 -4.77 -7.94
N PHE A 121 0.25 -5.18 -6.72
CA PHE A 121 0.64 -6.46 -6.15
C PHE A 121 -0.57 -7.36 -5.88
N VAL A 122 -0.36 -8.66 -6.04
CA VAL A 122 -1.18 -9.68 -5.37
C VAL A 122 -0.40 -10.24 -4.19
N ILE A 123 -1.02 -10.12 -3.02
CA ILE A 123 -0.53 -10.73 -1.77
C ILE A 123 -1.46 -11.91 -1.46
N GLN A 124 -0.88 -13.10 -1.35
CA GLN A 124 -1.60 -14.34 -1.06
C GLN A 124 -1.36 -14.71 0.41
N ALA A 125 -2.42 -14.94 1.17
CA ALA A 125 -2.35 -15.47 2.52
C ALA A 125 -2.23 -17.00 2.51
N LYS A 126 -1.50 -17.55 3.50
CA LYS A 126 -1.41 -19.00 3.75
C LYS A 126 -2.79 -19.57 4.09
N LYS A 127 -3.04 -20.81 3.68
CA LYS A 127 -4.26 -21.57 4.02
C LYS A 127 -4.24 -22.09 5.45
#